data_AF-A0A9P9G071-F1
#
_entry.id   AF-A0A9P9G071-F1
#
_cell.length_a   1.000
_cell.length_b   1.000
_cell.length_c   1.000
_cell.angle_alpha   90.00
_cell.angle_beta   90.00
_cell.angle_gamma   90.00
#
_symmetry.space_group_name_H-M   'P 1'
#
loop_
_entity.id
_entity.type
_entity.pdbx_description
1 polymer ?
#
loop_
_entity_poly.entity_id
_entity_poly.type
_entity_poly.pdbx_seq_one_letter_code
_entity_poly.pdbx_strand_id
1 'polypeptide(L)'
;ERNIYIYIDHSNFWIEPYNRSGYQWRYDIASFRSLLIRFATKTGNMDRRNVQAEVNVYGYVPDCLKPIWRGQGARVHELRKSFAADLHKGIEREHGEKEVDISLVAHSVRKAVEAWYDEDPEAKSLFVIVSGDSDMRPAVEQII
;
A
#
# COMPACT_ATOMS: atom_id res chain seq x y z
N GLU A 1 19.33 -10.14 -4.85
CA GLU A 1 18.30 -10.01 -3.79
C GLU A 1 16.97 -9.74 -4.47
N ARG A 2 15.83 -10.14 -3.90
CA ARG A 2 14.50 -9.89 -4.48
C ARG A 2 13.78 -8.85 -3.65
N ASN A 3 13.32 -7.78 -4.31
CA ASN A 3 12.53 -6.74 -3.66
C ASN A 3 11.03 -6.99 -3.86
N ILE A 4 10.26 -6.66 -2.83
CA ILE A 4 8.79 -6.69 -2.84
C ILE A 4 8.32 -5.28 -2.48
N TYR A 5 7.59 -4.66 -3.39
CA TYR A 5 7.01 -3.33 -3.21
C TYR A 5 5.50 -3.48 -3.04
N ILE A 6 5.01 -3.17 -1.84
CA ILE A 6 3.61 -3.35 -1.46
C ILE A 6 2.96 -1.96 -1.36
N TYR A 7 1.85 -1.77 -2.10
CA TYR A 7 1.07 -0.54 -2.14
C TYR A 7 -0.33 -0.86 -1.65
N ILE A 8 -0.73 -0.29 -0.52
CA ILE A 8 -2.03 -0.49 0.09
C ILE A 8 -2.84 0.79 -0.07
N ASP A 9 -3.96 0.67 -0.77
CA ASP A 9 -4.94 1.74 -0.88
C ASP A 9 -5.91 1.66 0.29
N HIS A 10 -5.62 2.40 1.36
CA HIS A 10 -6.39 2.36 2.59
C HIS A 10 -7.84 2.85 2.40
N SER A 11 -8.09 3.78 1.47
CA SER A 11 -9.43 4.32 1.18
C SER A 11 -10.43 3.21 0.88
N ASN A 12 -9.96 2.17 0.19
CA ASN A 12 -10.76 1.01 -0.20
C ASN A 12 -10.96 -0.04 0.91
N PHE A 13 -10.37 0.15 2.09
CA PHE A 13 -10.59 -0.71 3.26
C PHE A 13 -11.42 0.03 4.32
N TRP A 14 -12.68 -0.36 4.48
CA TRP A 14 -13.49 0.11 5.60
C TRP A 14 -12.93 -0.47 6.91
N ILE A 15 -12.36 0.41 7.74
CA ILE A 15 -11.87 0.06 9.07
C ILE A 15 -12.66 0.86 10.09
N GLU A 16 -13.56 0.20 10.84
CA GLU A 16 -14.18 0.83 11.99
C GLU A 16 -13.20 0.85 13.16
N PRO A 17 -12.77 2.04 13.63
CA PRO A 17 -11.87 2.12 14.78
C PRO A 17 -12.53 1.60 16.07
N TYR A 18 -13.87 1.54 16.11
CA TYR A 18 -14.66 0.92 17.15
C TYR A 18 -15.92 0.32 16.54
N ASN A 19 -16.02 -1.02 16.49
CA ASN A 19 -17.33 -1.63 16.32
C ASN A 19 -18.13 -1.49 17.63
N ARG A 20 -19.45 -1.72 17.60
CA ARG A 20 -20.33 -1.69 18.80
C ARG A 20 -19.89 -2.64 19.93
N SER A 21 -18.93 -3.52 19.65
CA SER A 21 -18.37 -4.51 20.56
C SER A 21 -17.02 -4.09 21.19
N GLY A 22 -16.52 -2.90 20.90
CA GLY A 22 -15.26 -2.37 21.46
C GLY A 22 -13.98 -2.88 20.80
N TYR A 23 -14.08 -3.64 19.70
CA TYR A 23 -12.93 -4.10 18.94
C TYR A 23 -12.55 -3.09 17.88
N GLN A 24 -11.26 -2.71 17.87
CA GLN A 24 -10.65 -1.96 16.78
C GLN A 24 -10.22 -2.96 15.70
N TRP A 25 -11.06 -3.14 14.69
CA TRP A 25 -10.63 -3.88 13.50
C TRP A 25 -9.51 -3.09 12.83
N ARG A 26 -8.49 -3.79 12.33
CA ARG A 26 -7.43 -3.25 11.47
C ARG A 26 -6.73 -4.41 10.80
N TYR A 27 -6.24 -4.20 9.58
CA TYR A 27 -5.35 -5.19 8.98
C TYR A 27 -3.96 -5.16 9.63
N ASP A 28 -3.30 -6.31 9.62
CA ASP A 28 -1.95 -6.51 10.17
C ASP A 28 -0.91 -6.47 9.06
N ILE A 29 -0.20 -5.33 8.97
CA ILE A 29 0.83 -5.12 7.95
C ILE A 29 2.02 -6.05 8.16
N ALA A 30 2.41 -6.32 9.41
CA ALA A 30 3.56 -7.15 9.70
C ALA A 30 3.31 -8.60 9.25
N SER A 31 2.11 -9.12 9.53
CA SER A 31 1.70 -10.45 9.09
C SER A 31 1.61 -10.54 7.57
N PHE A 32 0.99 -9.56 6.90
CA PHE A 32 0.88 -9.53 5.44
C PHE A 32 2.24 -9.46 4.76
N ARG A 33 3.13 -8.56 5.22
CA ARG A 33 4.51 -8.46 4.75
C ARG A 33 5.27 -9.78 4.93
N SER A 34 5.16 -10.41 6.09
CA SER A 34 5.83 -11.69 6.37
C SER A 34 5.32 -12.82 5.49
N LEU A 35 4.02 -12.84 5.18
CA LEU A 35 3.40 -13.79 4.25
C LEU A 35 3.99 -13.67 2.84
N LEU A 36 4.10 -12.45 2.32
CA LEU A 36 4.66 -12.19 0.98
C LEU A 36 6.15 -12.55 0.90
N ILE A 37 6.93 -12.22 1.94
CA ILE A 37 8.33 -12.65 2.04
C ILE A 37 8.42 -14.18 1.98
N ARG A 38 7.59 -14.89 2.76
CA ARG A 38 7.55 -16.36 2.78
C ARG A 38 7.17 -16.93 1.42
N PHE A 39 6.20 -16.32 0.74
CA PHE A 39 5.79 -16.70 -0.61
C PHE A 39 6.94 -16.55 -1.62
N ALA A 40 7.63 -15.41 -1.63
CA ALA A 40 8.76 -15.14 -2.52
C ALA A 40 9.95 -16.07 -2.24
N THR A 41 10.26 -16.31 -0.96
CA THR A 41 11.29 -17.27 -0.50
C THR A 41 11.02 -18.66 -1.07
N LYS A 42 9.76 -19.14 -0.96
CA LYS A 42 9.37 -20.49 -1.38
C LYS A 42 9.31 -20.64 -2.89
N THR A 43 8.77 -19.66 -3.61
CA THR A 43 8.60 -19.73 -5.07
C THR A 43 9.88 -19.45 -5.83
N GLY A 44 10.77 -18.61 -5.29
CA GLY A 44 12.07 -18.30 -5.88
C GLY A 44 13.21 -19.17 -5.40
N ASN A 45 12.95 -20.16 -4.53
CA ASN A 45 13.96 -21.02 -3.90
C ASN A 45 15.18 -20.22 -3.36
N MET A 46 14.90 -19.11 -2.67
CA MET A 46 15.92 -18.17 -2.18
C MET A 46 15.90 -18.06 -0.66
N ASP A 47 17.02 -17.69 -0.05
CA ASP A 47 17.09 -17.41 1.39
C ASP A 47 16.22 -16.18 1.72
N ARG A 48 15.47 -16.25 2.82
CA ARG A 48 14.65 -15.15 3.35
C ARG A 48 15.45 -13.86 3.53
N ARG A 49 16.73 -13.95 3.89
CA ARG A 49 17.63 -12.79 4.06
C ARG A 49 17.85 -12.01 2.77
N ASN A 50 17.65 -12.66 1.63
CA ASN A 50 17.80 -12.05 0.31
C ASN A 50 16.47 -11.47 -0.20
N VAL A 51 15.43 -11.39 0.64
CA VAL A 51 14.12 -10.84 0.29
C VAL A 51 13.86 -9.60 1.13
N GLN A 52 13.74 -8.45 0.47
CA GLN A 52 13.35 -7.20 1.13
C GLN A 52 11.91 -6.86 0.74
N ALA A 53 11.15 -6.35 1.71
CA ALA A 53 9.77 -5.93 1.48
C ALA A 53 9.52 -4.55 2.06
N GLU A 54 9.09 -3.63 1.20
CA GLU A 54 8.66 -2.28 1.53
C GLU A 54 7.12 -2.21 1.48
N VAL A 55 6.51 -1.59 2.49
CA VAL A 55 5.05 -1.37 2.54
C VAL A 55 4.77 0.12 2.52
N ASN A 56 3.96 0.54 1.55
CA ASN A 56 3.49 1.91 1.37
C ASN A 56 1.96 1.92 1.51
N VAL A 57 1.45 2.68 2.48
CA VAL A 57 0.01 2.84 2.74
C VAL A 57 -0.42 4.22 2.27
N TYR A 58 -1.44 4.26 1.43
CA TYR A 58 -2.02 5.47 0.83
C TYR A 58 -3.44 5.69 1.33
N GLY A 59 -3.85 6.95 1.45
CA GLY A 59 -5.21 7.31 1.83
C GLY A 59 -5.32 7.93 3.22
N TYR A 60 -6.55 8.21 3.64
CA TYR A 60 -6.83 8.80 4.94
C TYR A 60 -6.67 7.76 6.07
N VAL A 61 -5.53 7.77 6.73
CA VAL A 61 -5.25 6.92 7.90
C VAL A 61 -5.60 7.64 9.20
N PRO A 62 -6.48 7.08 10.05
CA PRO A 62 -6.72 7.59 11.39
C PRO A 62 -5.42 7.75 12.20
N ASP A 63 -5.27 8.86 12.93
CA ASP A 63 -4.02 9.17 13.65
C ASP A 63 -3.62 8.08 14.68
N CYS A 64 -4.60 7.37 15.24
CA CYS A 64 -4.34 6.25 16.15
C CYS A 64 -3.70 5.03 15.47
N LEU A 65 -3.89 4.84 14.15
CA LEU A 65 -3.34 3.71 13.39
C LEU A 65 -1.94 3.99 12.84
N LYS A 66 -1.64 5.26 12.52
CA LYS A 66 -0.35 5.69 11.98
C LYS A 66 0.88 5.17 12.76
N PRO A 67 1.00 5.39 14.09
CA PRO A 67 2.18 4.92 14.81
C PRO A 67 2.28 3.40 14.84
N ILE A 68 1.14 2.70 14.85
CA ILE A 68 1.12 1.24 14.88
C ILE A 68 1.63 0.67 13.56
N TRP A 69 1.13 1.17 12.43
CA TRP A 69 1.56 0.72 11.12
C TRP A 69 3.00 1.12 10.79
N ARG A 70 3.45 2.31 11.21
CA ARG A 70 4.86 2.71 11.15
C ARG A 70 5.73 1.75 11.98
N GLY A 71 5.29 1.38 13.19
CA GLY A 71 5.94 0.37 14.03
C GLY A 71 5.97 -1.03 13.41
N GLN A 72 5.03 -1.34 12.51
CA GLN A 72 5.00 -2.58 11.72
C GLN A 72 5.85 -2.51 10.43
N GLY A 73 6.57 -1.40 10.21
CA GLY A 73 7.46 -1.20 9.07
C GLY A 73 6.79 -0.61 7.83
N ALA A 74 5.61 0.02 7.97
CA ALA A 74 4.95 0.71 6.87
C ALA A 74 5.38 2.18 6.75
N ARG A 75 5.46 2.66 5.52
CA ARG A 75 5.47 4.09 5.19
C ARG A 75 4.03 4.53 4.96
N VAL A 76 3.54 5.42 5.80
CA VAL A 76 2.17 5.96 5.69
C VAL A 76 2.25 7.29 4.95
N HIS A 77 1.73 7.32 3.73
CA HIS A 77 1.64 8.49 2.88
C HIS A 77 0.37 9.24 3.22
N GLU A 78 0.53 10.34 3.94
CA GLU A 78 -0.59 11.17 4.36
C GLU A 78 -1.11 11.99 3.18
N LEU A 79 -2.37 11.82 2.86
CA LEU A 79 -3.09 12.82 2.08
C LEU A 79 -3.73 13.82 3.03
N ARG A 80 -3.62 15.10 2.68
CA ARG A 80 -4.24 16.17 3.45
C ARG A 80 -5.73 15.89 3.50
N LYS A 81 -6.27 15.84 4.71
CA LYS A 81 -7.69 15.96 4.97
C LYS A 81 -8.26 17.13 4.15
N SER A 82 -9.14 16.86 3.17
CA SER A 82 -10.29 17.74 2.93
C SER A 82 -11.33 17.47 4.03
N PHE A 83 -10.94 17.66 5.28
CA PHE A 83 -11.88 17.71 6.40
C PHE A 83 -11.90 19.15 6.91
N ALA A 84 -12.34 20.06 6.03
CA ALA A 84 -13.15 21.15 6.52
C ALA A 84 -14.56 20.57 6.69
N ALA A 85 -14.91 20.26 7.93
CA ALA A 85 -16.16 20.59 8.60
C ALA A 85 -17.55 20.39 7.95
N ASP A 86 -17.73 20.09 6.67
CA ASP A 86 -19.05 20.14 6.06
C ASP A 86 -19.50 18.76 5.58
N LEU A 87 -20.43 18.23 6.36
CA LEU A 87 -21.36 17.15 6.04
C LEU A 87 -22.25 17.49 4.82
N HIS A 88 -21.82 18.33 3.88
CA HIS A 88 -22.59 18.77 2.72
C HIS A 88 -21.65 19.19 1.57
N LYS A 89 -21.12 18.22 0.81
CA LYS A 89 -20.87 18.28 -0.65
C LYS A 89 -20.08 17.05 -1.08
N GLY A 90 -20.71 16.18 -1.88
CA GLY A 90 -20.05 14.98 -2.44
C GLY A 90 -18.84 15.27 -3.35
N ILE A 91 -18.60 16.54 -3.70
CA ILE A 91 -17.58 16.95 -4.67
C ILE A 91 -16.16 16.94 -4.07
N GLU A 92 -15.96 17.32 -2.80
CA GLU A 92 -14.61 17.40 -2.21
C GLU A 92 -14.05 16.04 -1.78
N ARG A 93 -14.92 15.05 -1.56
CA ARG A 93 -14.50 13.67 -1.28
C ARG A 93 -13.89 13.01 -2.52
N GLU A 94 -14.53 13.19 -3.67
CA GLU A 94 -14.10 12.59 -4.93
C GLU A 94 -12.73 13.12 -5.40
N HIS A 95 -12.42 14.39 -5.13
CA HIS A 95 -11.11 14.96 -5.50
C HIS A 95 -9.98 14.44 -4.62
N GLY A 96 -10.21 14.35 -3.30
CA GLY A 96 -9.20 13.82 -2.37
C GLY A 96 -8.91 12.34 -2.61
N GLU A 97 -9.94 11.54 -2.95
CA GLU A 97 -9.81 10.11 -3.31
C GLU A 97 -8.99 9.93 -4.60
N LYS A 98 -9.32 10.68 -5.67
CA LYS A 98 -8.55 10.63 -6.92
C LYS A 98 -7.08 11.03 -6.76
N GLU A 99 -6.76 11.94 -5.83
CA GLU A 99 -5.36 12.25 -5.50
C GLU A 99 -4.62 11.06 -4.86
N VAL A 100 -5.32 10.22 -4.09
CA VAL A 100 -4.78 8.95 -3.56
C VAL A 100 -4.37 8.04 -4.70
N ASP A 101 -5.31 7.80 -5.62
CA ASP A 101 -5.15 6.84 -6.69
C ASP A 101 -4.00 7.25 -7.62
N ILE A 102 -4.00 8.52 -8.03
CA ILE A 102 -2.93 9.09 -8.86
C ILE A 102 -1.58 8.97 -8.17
N SER A 103 -1.49 9.26 -6.86
CA SER A 103 -0.23 9.20 -6.12
C SER A 103 0.29 7.77 -5.99
N LEU A 104 -0.60 6.80 -5.74
CA LEU A 104 -0.26 5.39 -5.64
C LEU A 104 0.21 4.85 -7.00
N VAL A 105 -0.56 5.12 -8.06
CA VAL A 105 -0.22 4.73 -9.44
C VAL A 105 1.12 5.33 -9.84
N ALA A 106 1.31 6.65 -9.68
CA ALA A 106 2.56 7.31 -10.05
C ALA A 106 3.75 6.78 -9.26
N HIS A 107 3.60 6.53 -7.96
CA HIS A 107 4.70 6.00 -7.16
C HIS A 107 5.04 4.56 -7.54
N SER A 108 4.04 3.69 -7.69
CA SER A 108 4.26 2.28 -8.05
C SER A 108 4.91 2.13 -9.41
N VAL A 109 4.46 2.87 -10.43
CA VAL A 109 5.05 2.86 -11.77
C VAL A 109 6.48 3.41 -11.74
N ARG A 110 6.70 4.55 -11.08
CA ARG A 110 8.06 5.10 -10.94
C ARG A 110 9.01 4.10 -10.27
N LYS A 111 8.56 3.41 -9.23
CA LYS A 111 9.36 2.41 -8.53
C LYS A 111 9.65 1.19 -9.41
N ALA A 112 8.73 0.80 -10.28
CA ALA A 112 8.96 -0.25 -11.27
C ALA A 112 10.02 0.15 -12.30
N VAL A 113 10.00 1.40 -12.76
CA VAL A 113 11.04 1.94 -13.64
C VAL A 113 12.41 1.97 -12.95
N GLU A 114 12.47 2.45 -11.70
CA GLU A 114 13.72 2.42 -10.90
C GLU A 114 14.24 0.99 -10.75
N ALA A 115 13.37 0.05 -10.37
CA ALA A 115 13.73 -1.35 -10.21
C ALA A 115 14.23 -1.97 -11.52
N TRP A 116 13.65 -1.60 -12.67
CA TRP A 116 14.08 -2.08 -13.98
C TRP A 116 15.51 -1.67 -14.34
N TYR A 117 15.94 -0.47 -13.95
CA TYR A 117 17.28 0.03 -14.25
C TYR A 117 18.33 -0.35 -13.20
N ASP A 118 17.95 -0.34 -11.93
CA ASP A 118 18.89 -0.43 -10.81
C ASP A 118 19.05 -1.85 -10.26
N GLU A 119 18.11 -2.77 -10.53
CA GLU A 119 18.13 -4.13 -10.00
C GLU A 119 18.63 -5.14 -11.03
N ASP A 120 19.09 -6.29 -10.52
CA ASP A 120 19.50 -7.42 -11.35
C ASP A 120 18.29 -7.90 -12.18
N PRO A 121 18.35 -7.90 -13.53
CA PRO A 121 17.26 -8.32 -14.40
C PRO A 121 16.79 -9.76 -14.16
N GLU A 122 17.68 -10.62 -13.65
CA GLU A 122 17.37 -12.00 -13.28
C GLU A 122 16.65 -12.10 -11.93
N ALA A 123 16.79 -11.09 -11.07
CA ALA A 123 16.15 -11.00 -9.77
C ALA A 123 14.81 -10.23 -9.84
N LYS A 124 13.82 -10.82 -10.52
CA LYS A 124 12.51 -10.19 -10.74
C LYS A 124 11.87 -9.66 -9.44
N SER A 125 11.75 -8.33 -9.35
CA SER A 125 10.97 -7.66 -8.31
C SER A 125 9.49 -8.05 -8.32
N LEU A 126 8.84 -7.99 -7.16
CA LEU A 126 7.41 -8.25 -7.01
C LEU A 126 6.68 -6.97 -6.60
N PHE A 127 5.76 -6.53 -7.44
CA PHE A 127 4.86 -5.43 -7.15
C PHE A 127 3.51 -5.98 -6.69
N VAL A 128 3.03 -5.51 -5.53
CA VAL A 128 1.75 -5.92 -4.94
C VAL A 128 0.91 -4.68 -4.71
N ILE A 129 -0.17 -4.51 -5.47
CA ILE A 129 -1.17 -3.48 -5.25
C ILE A 129 -2.36 -4.12 -4.55
N VAL A 130 -2.74 -3.57 -3.40
CA VAL A 130 -3.87 -4.03 -2.59
C VAL A 130 -4.96 -2.96 -2.66
N SER A 131 -5.88 -3.13 -3.60
CA SER A 131 -7.07 -2.29 -3.77
C SER A 131 -8.21 -3.11 -4.38
N GLY A 132 -9.44 -2.68 -4.14
CA GLY A 132 -10.63 -3.15 -4.87
C GLY A 132 -10.96 -2.27 -6.08
N ASP A 133 -10.24 -1.16 -6.27
CA ASP A 133 -10.52 -0.15 -7.27
C ASP A 133 -10.00 -0.54 -8.66
N SER A 134 -10.83 -0.35 -9.68
CA SER A 134 -10.43 -0.51 -11.07
C SER A 134 -9.46 0.55 -11.56
N ASP A 135 -9.38 1.70 -10.89
CA ASP A 135 -8.49 2.80 -11.26
C ASP A 135 -7.01 2.47 -11.03
N MET A 136 -6.71 1.35 -10.36
CA MET A 136 -5.37 0.80 -10.23
C MET A 136 -4.90 0.01 -11.45
N ARG A 137 -5.78 -0.35 -12.38
CA ARG A 137 -5.43 -1.14 -13.57
C ARG A 137 -4.29 -0.55 -14.40
N PRO A 138 -4.23 0.77 -14.67
CA PRO A 138 -3.12 1.36 -15.42
C PRO A 138 -1.76 1.11 -14.78
N ALA A 139 -1.65 1.09 -13.45
CA ALA A 139 -0.39 0.74 -12.79
C ALA A 139 0.00 -0.70 -13.09
N VAL A 140 -0.95 -1.64 -13.01
CA VAL A 140 -0.68 -3.06 -13.33
C VAL A 140 -0.22 -3.24 -14.77
N GLU A 141 -0.89 -2.57 -15.72
CA GLU A 141 -0.57 -2.66 -17.15
C GLU A 141 0.80 -2.07 -17.50
N GLN A 142 1.27 -1.05 -16.77
CA GLN A 142 2.57 -0.41 -17.01
C GLN A 142 3.73 -1.11 -16.30
N ILE A 143 3.46 -1.88 -15.24
CA ILE A 143 4.48 -2.58 -14.45
C ILE A 143 4.87 -3.93 -15.07
N ILE A 144 3.97 -4.57 -15.82
CA ILE A 144 4.20 -5.86 -16.49
C ILE A 144 5.01 -5.67 -17.77
#